data_AF-A0A9D6C0S8-F1
#
_entry.id   AF-A0A9D6C0S8-F1
#
_cell.length_a   1.000
_cell.length_b   1.000
_cell.length_c   1.000
_cell.angle_alpha   90.00
_cell.angle_beta   90.00
_cell.angle_gamma   90.00
#
_symmetry.space_group_name_H-M   'P 1'
#
loop_
_entity.id
_entity.type
_entity.pdbx_description
1 polymer ?
#
loop_
_entity_poly.entity_id
_entity_poly.type
_entity_poly.pdbx_seq_one_letter_code
_entity_poly.pdbx_strand_id
1 'polypeptide(L)'
;MTKRPHADTRLAAYLQKRVLELRPKKSQIEIANEAGFNNPNMVAMLKNGASKLPLDRVSSLARALDCDPRLLFKLALEQLGGDTTAHAIEEIFGVIVTRNEAAWIEELRDASGHSDPSLTVRGRVAIRGVFGK
;
A
#
# COMPACT_ATOMS: atom_id res chain seq x y z
N MET A 1 -30.31 3.34 -12.96
CA MET A 1 -28.87 3.68 -12.95
C MET A 1 -28.11 2.49 -12.38
N THR A 2 -27.15 1.95 -13.13
CA THR A 2 -26.32 0.83 -12.66
C THR A 2 -25.46 1.29 -11.48
N LYS A 3 -25.76 0.77 -10.29
CA LYS A 3 -25.05 1.10 -9.04
C LYS A 3 -23.60 0.64 -9.18
N ARG A 4 -22.65 1.57 -9.12
CA ARG A 4 -21.21 1.26 -9.10
C ARG A 4 -20.81 0.93 -7.67
N PRO A 5 -20.48 -0.33 -7.34
CA PRO A 5 -20.41 -0.80 -5.96
C PRO A 5 -19.29 -0.16 -5.14
N HIS A 6 -18.27 0.40 -5.79
CA HIS A 6 -17.09 0.96 -5.10
C HIS A 6 -16.90 2.46 -5.34
N ALA A 7 -17.92 3.16 -5.86
CA ALA A 7 -17.80 4.57 -6.26
C ALA A 7 -17.41 5.48 -5.08
N ASP A 8 -17.92 5.18 -3.88
CA ASP A 8 -17.72 6.00 -2.68
C ASP A 8 -16.50 5.54 -1.85
N THR A 9 -15.68 4.62 -2.39
CA THR A 9 -14.49 4.14 -1.68
C THR A 9 -13.35 5.15 -1.74
N ARG A 10 -12.56 5.23 -0.66
CA ARG A 10 -11.36 6.07 -0.60
C ARG A 10 -10.38 5.76 -1.72
N LEU A 11 -10.29 4.49 -2.14
CA LEU A 11 -9.49 4.08 -3.30
C LEU A 11 -9.95 4.75 -4.59
N ALA A 12 -11.26 4.74 -4.89
CA ALA A 12 -11.80 5.33 -6.11
C ALA A 12 -11.50 6.84 -6.17
N ALA A 13 -11.73 7.55 -5.06
CA ALA A 13 -11.41 8.98 -4.93
C ALA A 13 -9.91 9.26 -5.09
N TYR A 14 -9.06 8.44 -4.46
CA TYR A 14 -7.60 8.56 -4.56
C TYR A 14 -7.12 8.37 -6.01
N LEU A 15 -7.60 7.32 -6.68
CA LEU A 15 -7.26 7.03 -8.08
C LEU A 15 -7.75 8.15 -9.01
N GLN A 16 -8.95 8.68 -8.79
CA GLN A 16 -9.48 9.79 -9.58
C GLN A 16 -8.58 11.03 -9.49
N LYS A 17 -8.16 11.40 -8.28
CA LYS A 17 -7.23 12.51 -8.06
C LYS A 17 -5.87 12.24 -8.71
N ARG A 18 -5.29 11.07 -8.47
CA ARG A 18 -3.93 10.76 -8.94
C ARG A 18 -3.83 10.67 -10.47
N VAL A 19 -4.83 10.07 -11.11
CA VAL A 19 -4.92 10.01 -12.57
C VAL A 19 -5.06 11.41 -13.19
N LEU A 20 -5.78 12.32 -12.52
CA LEU A 20 -5.91 13.71 -12.99
C LEU A 20 -4.56 14.46 -12.91
N GLU A 21 -3.83 14.29 -11.81
CA GLU A 21 -2.49 14.88 -11.62
C GLU A 21 -1.48 14.39 -12.66
N LEU A 22 -1.57 13.13 -13.08
CA LEU A 22 -0.66 12.53 -14.07
C LEU A 22 -1.06 12.83 -15.53
N ARG A 23 -2.25 13.39 -15.77
CA ARG A 23 -2.78 13.64 -17.12
C ARG A 23 -1.83 14.41 -18.06
N PRO A 24 -1.02 15.39 -17.59
CA PRO A 24 -0.03 16.06 -18.44
C PRO A 24 1.14 15.17 -18.89
N LYS A 25 1.39 14.05 -18.20
CA LYS A 25 2.53 13.15 -18.44
C LYS A 25 2.13 11.82 -19.07
N LYS A 26 0.99 11.26 -18.65
CA LYS A 26 0.51 9.94 -19.04
C LYS A 26 -1.02 9.92 -19.17
N SER A 27 -1.51 9.20 -20.17
CA SER A 27 -2.91 8.88 -20.36
C SER A 27 -3.35 7.70 -19.49
N GLN A 28 -4.66 7.54 -19.31
CA GLN A 28 -5.22 6.39 -18.59
C GLN A 28 -4.90 5.05 -19.26
N ILE A 29 -4.82 5.04 -20.59
CA ILE A 29 -4.52 3.84 -21.38
C ILE A 29 -3.06 3.44 -21.15
N GLU A 30 -2.14 4.40 -21.17
CA GLU A 30 -0.73 4.14 -20.85
C GLU A 30 -0.55 3.62 -19.43
N ILE A 31 -1.23 4.23 -18.44
CA ILE A 31 -1.22 3.73 -17.05
C ILE A 31 -1.76 2.30 -16.99
N ALA A 32 -2.83 1.99 -17.73
CA ALA A 32 -3.41 0.65 -17.75
C ALA A 32 -2.44 -0.40 -18.32
N ASN A 33 -1.77 -0.05 -19.41
CA ASN A 33 -0.78 -0.90 -20.07
C ASN A 33 0.46 -1.11 -19.19
N GLU A 34 1.00 -0.05 -18.58
CA GLU A 34 2.13 -0.14 -17.64
C GLU A 34 1.80 -0.98 -16.40
N ALA A 35 0.56 -0.89 -15.92
CA ALA A 35 0.06 -1.71 -14.82
C ALA A 35 -0.22 -3.18 -15.23
N GLY A 36 -0.12 -3.50 -16.53
CA GLY A 36 -0.32 -4.84 -17.08
C GLY A 36 -1.78 -5.27 -17.11
N PHE A 37 -2.72 -4.34 -17.25
CA PHE A 37 -4.12 -4.67 -17.44
C PHE A 37 -4.42 -5.01 -18.90
N ASN A 38 -5.07 -6.15 -19.14
CA ASN A 38 -5.52 -6.53 -20.48
C ASN A 38 -6.61 -5.59 -21.03
N ASN A 39 -7.40 -4.98 -20.14
CA ASN A 39 -8.45 -4.04 -20.51
C ASN A 39 -7.93 -2.59 -20.36
N PRO A 40 -7.83 -1.82 -21.46
CA PRO A 40 -7.34 -0.43 -21.41
C PRO A 40 -8.26 0.50 -20.59
N ASN A 41 -9.52 0.13 -20.42
CA ASN A 41 -10.50 0.90 -19.62
C ASN A 41 -10.44 0.55 -18.12
N MET A 42 -9.56 -0.35 -17.69
CA MET A 42 -9.53 -0.81 -16.30
C MET A 42 -9.29 0.36 -15.32
N VAL A 43 -8.36 1.28 -15.63
CA VAL A 43 -8.12 2.47 -14.80
C VAL A 43 -9.37 3.32 -14.65
N ALA A 44 -10.16 3.45 -15.71
CA ALA A 44 -11.44 4.17 -15.66
C ALA A 44 -12.50 3.44 -14.81
N MET A 45 -12.53 2.11 -14.85
CA MET A 45 -13.42 1.28 -14.03
C MET A 45 -13.05 1.29 -12.55
N LEU A 46 -11.75 1.36 -12.24
CA LEU A 46 -11.26 1.44 -10.86
C LEU A 46 -11.60 2.80 -10.24
N LYS A 47 -11.30 3.90 -10.94
CA LYS A 47 -11.55 5.26 -10.41
C LYS A 47 -13.04 5.60 -10.28
N ASN A 48 -13.89 5.00 -11.11
CA ASN A 48 -15.33 5.24 -11.06
C ASN A 48 -16.06 4.24 -10.15
N GLY A 49 -15.33 3.27 -9.58
CA GLY A 49 -15.84 2.27 -8.66
C GLY A 49 -16.69 1.16 -9.30
N ALA A 50 -16.59 0.95 -10.60
CA ALA A 50 -17.22 -0.18 -11.29
C ALA A 50 -16.49 -1.50 -11.05
N SER A 51 -15.21 -1.47 -10.67
CA SER A 51 -14.41 -2.64 -10.28
C SER A 51 -13.56 -2.34 -9.07
N LYS A 52 -13.26 -3.38 -8.27
CA LYS A 52 -12.22 -3.34 -7.25
C LYS A 52 -10.83 -3.47 -7.86
N LEU A 53 -9.81 -3.00 -7.15
CA LEU A 53 -8.40 -3.18 -7.52
C LEU A 53 -7.94 -4.61 -7.17
N PRO A 54 -7.47 -5.40 -8.15
CA PRO A 54 -6.83 -6.68 -7.87
C PRO A 54 -5.53 -6.49 -7.06
N LEU A 55 -5.37 -7.26 -5.98
CA LEU A 55 -4.22 -7.13 -5.06
C LEU A 55 -2.88 -7.46 -5.73
N ASP A 56 -2.88 -8.42 -6.67
CA ASP A 56 -1.72 -8.81 -7.48
C ASP A 56 -1.24 -7.66 -8.40
N ARG A 57 -2.10 -6.67 -8.67
CA ARG A 57 -1.80 -5.53 -9.55
C ARG A 57 -1.43 -4.26 -8.80
N VAL A 58 -1.46 -4.26 -7.48
CA VAL A 58 -1.17 -3.07 -6.67
C VAL A 58 0.25 -2.56 -6.92
N SER A 59 1.25 -3.44 -6.94
CA SER A 59 2.66 -3.05 -7.14
C SER A 59 2.89 -2.42 -8.52
N SER A 60 2.39 -3.07 -9.58
CA SER A 60 2.50 -2.58 -10.96
C SER A 60 1.74 -1.27 -11.16
N LEU A 61 0.52 -1.16 -10.61
CA LEU A 61 -0.27 0.06 -10.70
C LEU A 61 0.35 1.21 -9.90
N ALA A 62 0.92 0.93 -8.72
CA ALA A 62 1.60 1.95 -7.92
C ALA A 62 2.80 2.54 -8.65
N ARG A 63 3.56 1.71 -9.35
CA ARG A 63 4.65 2.15 -10.24
C ARG A 63 4.13 2.99 -11.40
N ALA A 64 3.08 2.55 -12.09
CA ALA A 64 2.49 3.29 -13.20
C ALA A 64 1.93 4.67 -12.77
N LEU A 65 1.42 4.76 -11.54
CA LEU A 65 0.88 5.97 -10.91
C LEU A 65 1.93 6.80 -10.15
N ASP A 66 3.21 6.42 -10.15
CA ASP A 66 4.26 7.07 -9.37
C ASP A 66 3.81 7.34 -7.92
N CYS A 67 3.30 6.32 -7.22
CA CYS A 67 2.80 6.46 -5.84
C CYS A 67 3.26 5.33 -4.93
N ASP A 68 3.05 5.50 -3.62
CA ASP A 68 3.45 4.51 -2.62
C ASP A 68 2.59 3.23 -2.74
N PRO A 69 3.19 2.06 -3.05
CA PRO A 69 2.48 0.79 -3.12
C PRO A 69 1.82 0.38 -1.80
N ARG A 70 2.37 0.80 -0.64
CA ARG A 70 1.82 0.47 0.69
C ARG A 70 0.49 1.17 0.92
N LEU A 71 0.42 2.46 0.58
CA LEU A 71 -0.83 3.23 0.64
C LEU A 71 -1.88 2.66 -0.32
N LEU A 72 -1.47 2.35 -1.56
CA LEU A 72 -2.38 1.79 -2.55
C LEU A 72 -2.91 0.40 -2.13
N PHE A 73 -2.06 -0.42 -1.50
CA PHE A 73 -2.44 -1.72 -0.95
C PHE A 73 -3.44 -1.58 0.20
N LYS A 74 -3.19 -0.66 1.14
CA LYS A 74 -4.13 -0.35 2.24
C LYS A 74 -5.51 0.01 1.70
N LEU A 75 -5.58 0.93 0.73
CA LEU A 75 -6.84 1.36 0.12
C LEU A 75 -7.55 0.22 -0.65
N ALA A 76 -6.79 -0.67 -1.29
CA ALA A 76 -7.34 -1.84 -1.98
C ALA A 76 -7.98 -2.85 -1.01
N LEU A 77 -7.36 -3.06 0.15
CA LEU A 77 -7.88 -3.94 1.19
C LEU A 77 -9.10 -3.34 1.90
N GLU A 78 -9.10 -2.04 2.20
CA GLU A 78 -10.29 -1.32 2.70
C GLU A 78 -11.49 -1.51 1.77
N GLN A 79 -11.26 -1.44 0.46
CA GLN A 79 -12.30 -1.68 -0.55
C GLN A 79 -12.77 -3.15 -0.60
N LEU A 80 -11.93 -4.11 -0.20
CA LEU A 80 -12.17 -5.55 -0.34
C LEU A 80 -13.07 -6.13 0.75
N GLY A 81 -12.96 -5.63 1.98
CA GLY A 81 -13.75 -6.15 3.09
C GLY A 81 -14.25 -5.11 4.10
N GLY A 82 -14.33 -3.83 3.70
CA GLY A 82 -14.94 -2.78 4.51
C GLY A 82 -14.23 -2.54 5.85
N ASP A 83 -14.97 -2.04 6.84
CA ASP A 83 -14.43 -1.58 8.13
C ASP A 83 -13.68 -2.68 8.91
N THR A 84 -14.10 -3.95 8.81
CA THR A 84 -13.44 -5.06 9.49
C THR A 84 -12.06 -5.37 8.91
N THR A 85 -11.88 -5.19 7.60
CA THR A 85 -10.57 -5.41 6.95
C THR A 85 -9.63 -4.24 7.25
N ALA A 86 -10.15 -3.01 7.36
CA ALA A 86 -9.35 -1.86 7.79
C ALA A 86 -8.78 -2.05 9.21
N HIS A 87 -9.60 -2.55 10.14
CA HIS A 87 -9.15 -2.90 11.50
C HIS A 87 -8.11 -4.02 11.50
N ALA A 88 -8.34 -5.09 10.72
CA ALA A 88 -7.37 -6.19 10.62
C ALA A 88 -6.02 -5.74 10.02
N ILE A 89 -5.99 -4.77 9.09
CA ILE A 89 -4.74 -4.22 8.55
C ILE A 89 -3.97 -3.47 9.63
N GLU A 90 -4.65 -2.64 10.43
CA GLU A 90 -4.00 -1.90 11.52
C GLU A 90 -3.51 -2.84 12.62
N GLU A 91 -4.24 -3.93 12.89
CA GLU A 91 -3.85 -4.98 13.82
C GLU A 91 -2.68 -5.85 13.30
N ILE A 92 -2.66 -6.19 11.99
CA ILE A 92 -1.69 -7.13 11.39
C ILE A 92 -0.40 -6.43 10.95
N PHE A 93 -0.46 -5.23 10.37
CA PHE A 93 0.73 -4.52 9.87
C PHE A 93 1.39 -3.63 10.93
N GLY A 94 0.74 -3.37 12.07
CA GLY A 94 1.32 -2.61 13.18
C GLY A 94 1.75 -1.19 12.79
N VAL A 95 2.97 -0.79 13.20
CA VAL A 95 3.48 0.59 13.06
C VAL A 95 4.07 0.83 11.67
N ILE A 96 3.63 1.88 10.98
CA ILE A 96 4.30 2.38 9.78
C ILE A 96 5.66 2.94 10.20
N VAL A 97 6.72 2.20 9.92
CA VAL A 97 8.09 2.62 10.22
C VAL A 97 8.67 3.52 9.13
N THR A 98 9.44 4.52 9.55
CA THR A 98 10.25 5.37 8.68
C THR A 98 11.33 4.54 7.98
N ARG A 99 11.95 5.09 6.92
CA ARG A 99 13.06 4.43 6.22
C ARG A 99 14.23 4.09 7.16
N ASN A 100 14.51 4.93 8.14
CA ASN A 100 15.59 4.70 9.09
C ASN A 100 15.22 3.57 10.07
N GLU A 101 14.00 3.59 10.63
CA GLU A 101 13.53 2.50 11.49
C GLU A 101 13.44 1.16 10.74
N ALA A 102 13.11 1.17 9.45
CA ALA A 102 13.16 -0.02 8.61
C ALA A 102 14.58 -0.59 8.50
N ALA A 103 15.61 0.26 8.35
CA ALA A 103 17.01 -0.20 8.35
C ALA A 103 17.42 -0.84 9.69
N TRP A 104 16.96 -0.29 10.81
CA TRP A 104 17.16 -0.88 12.14
C TRP A 104 16.51 -2.26 12.27
N ILE A 105 15.32 -2.44 11.70
CA ILE A 105 14.62 -3.74 11.72
C ILE A 105 15.34 -4.77 10.86
N GLU A 106 15.85 -4.38 9.69
CA GLU A 106 16.61 -5.32 8.83
C GLU A 106 17.91 -5.77 9.51
N GLU A 107 18.65 -4.86 10.14
CA GLU A 107 19.86 -5.21 10.91
C GLU A 107 19.53 -6.18 12.06
N LEU A 108 18.42 -5.94 12.76
CA LEU A 108 17.98 -6.82 13.85
C LEU A 108 17.63 -8.23 13.35
N ARG A 109 17.01 -8.34 12.17
CA ARG A 109 16.70 -9.63 11.53
C ARG A 109 17.96 -10.38 11.10
N ASP A 110 18.93 -9.67 10.55
CA ASP A 110 20.20 -10.29 10.17
C ASP A 110 20.96 -10.79 11.40
N ALA A 111 21.08 -9.95 12.43
CA ALA A 111 21.71 -10.31 13.70
C ALA A 111 21.01 -11.46 14.45
N SER A 112 19.69 -11.60 14.31
CA SER A 112 18.94 -12.72 14.88
C SER A 112 18.99 -13.99 14.04
N GLY A 113 19.64 -13.99 12.88
CA GLY A 113 19.58 -15.10 11.93
C GLY A 113 18.15 -15.38 11.43
N HIS A 114 17.35 -14.33 11.29
CA HIS A 114 15.92 -14.37 10.93
C HIS A 114 15.05 -15.14 11.93
N SER A 115 15.54 -15.40 13.14
CA SER A 115 14.71 -15.87 14.24
C SER A 115 13.85 -14.73 14.81
N ASP A 116 12.82 -15.08 15.59
CA ASP A 116 11.90 -14.12 16.23
C ASP A 116 12.12 -14.07 17.76
N PRO A 117 13.24 -13.49 18.25
CA PRO A 117 13.52 -13.42 19.67
C PRO A 117 12.73 -12.29 20.35
N SER A 118 12.19 -12.56 21.54
CA SER A 118 11.57 -11.52 22.36
C SER A 118 12.61 -10.52 22.88
N LEU A 119 12.23 -9.24 23.02
CA LEU A 119 13.12 -8.19 23.51
C LEU A 119 13.47 -8.41 24.99
N THR A 120 14.66 -8.95 25.25
CA THR A 120 15.18 -9.18 26.59
C THR A 120 15.62 -7.88 27.29
N VAL A 121 15.79 -7.92 28.62
CA VAL A 121 16.36 -6.81 29.40
C VAL A 121 17.73 -6.39 28.85
N ARG A 122 18.57 -7.36 28.49
CA ARG A 122 19.89 -7.10 27.89
C ARG A 122 19.78 -6.42 26.52
N GLY A 123 18.88 -6.90 25.66
CA GLY A 123 18.63 -6.27 24.36
C GLY A 123 18.14 -4.82 24.50
N ARG A 124 17.28 -4.56 25.48
CA ARG A 124 16.80 -3.20 25.78
C ARG A 124 17.94 -2.26 26.20
N VAL A 125 18.86 -2.73 27.06
CA VAL A 125 20.03 -1.95 27.48
C VAL A 125 20.95 -1.66 26.29
N ALA A 126 21.21 -2.66 25.44
CA ALA A 126 22.05 -2.51 24.27
C ALA A 126 21.50 -1.45 23.28
N ILE A 127 20.20 -1.52 22.97
CA ILE A 127 19.55 -0.55 22.07
C ILE A 127 19.62 0.87 22.65
N ARG A 128 19.35 1.04 23.95
CA ARG A 128 19.45 2.35 24.61
C ARG A 128 20.87 2.90 24.61
N GLY A 129 21.86 2.04 24.78
CA GLY A 129 23.28 2.39 24.70
C GLY A 129 23.68 3.04 23.38
N VAL A 130 23.10 2.61 22.24
CA VAL A 130 23.37 3.23 20.93
C VAL A 130 22.95 4.70 20.88
N PHE A 131 21.92 5.08 21.66
CA PHE A 131 21.41 6.44 21.74
C PHE A 131 21.89 7.21 22.98
N GLY A 132 22.83 6.65 23.76
CA GLY A 132 23.34 7.26 24.99
C GLY A 132 22.29 7.40 26.11
N LYS A 133 21.31 6.48 26.15
CA LYS A 133 20.22 6.45 27.15
C LYS A 133 20.31 5.27 28.12
#